data_AF-A0A0B0IBP0-F1
#
_entry.id   AF-A0A0B0IBP0-F1
#
_cell.length_a   1.000
_cell.length_b   1.000
_cell.length_c   1.000
_cell.angle_alpha   90.00
_cell.angle_beta   90.00
_cell.angle_gamma   90.00
#
_symmetry.space_group_name_H-M   'P 1'
#
loop_
_entity.id
_entity.type
_entity.pdbx_description
1 polymer ?
#
loop_
_entity_poly.entity_id
_entity_poly.type
_entity_poly.pdbx_seq_one_letter_code
_entity_poly.pdbx_strand_id
1 'polypeptide(L)'
;MTNTVYQAKAGDGFKRTGLKRRNSYFNTPQEAIVEALALKEKMDVIYNNEIQWDYQGKITGSFDKISFLKGYLRGDRRTKPFYLQILSLDSIEKSKLPSSSISKKMNSEDKKIFNKVIKLFR
;
A
#
# COMPACT_ATOMS: atom_id res chain seq x y z
N MET A 1 0.97 20.46 -18.00
CA MET A 1 0.09 19.55 -17.25
C MET A 1 0.98 18.72 -16.35
N THR A 2 0.86 18.88 -15.03
CA THR A 2 1.50 17.98 -14.06
C THR A 2 0.74 16.66 -14.10
N ASN A 3 1.39 15.58 -14.51
CA ASN A 3 0.79 14.25 -14.37
C ASN A 3 1.00 13.81 -12.92
N THR A 4 -0.06 13.49 -12.18
CA THR A 4 0.09 12.85 -10.87
C THR A 4 0.48 11.39 -11.08
N VAL A 5 1.54 10.95 -10.39
CA VAL A 5 1.93 9.55 -10.33
C VAL A 5 1.71 9.01 -8.93
N TYR A 6 1.41 7.72 -8.85
CA TYR A 6 1.10 7.04 -7.60
C TYR A 6 2.20 6.04 -7.27
N GLN A 7 2.56 5.95 -5.99
CA GLN A 7 3.53 4.97 -5.51
C GLN A 7 2.93 4.15 -4.37
N ALA A 8 3.03 2.84 -4.49
CA ALA A 8 2.69 1.90 -3.44
C ALA A 8 3.80 1.83 -2.39
N LYS A 9 3.43 1.79 -1.11
CA LYS A 9 4.37 1.63 0.00
C LYS A 9 3.79 0.69 1.04
N ALA A 10 4.62 -0.22 1.51
CA ALA A 10 4.37 -1.02 2.70
C ALA A 10 5.46 -0.70 3.71
N GLY A 11 5.08 -0.47 4.96
CA GLY A 11 6.04 -0.20 6.03
C GLY A 11 5.76 -1.05 7.25
N ASP A 12 6.83 -1.55 7.85
CA ASP A 12 6.78 -2.10 9.20
C ASP A 12 7.10 -1.00 10.22
N GLY A 13 6.45 -1.08 11.37
CA GLY A 13 6.72 -0.18 12.48
C GLY A 13 8.12 -0.38 13.08
N PHE A 14 8.79 -1.49 12.76
CA PHE A 14 10.04 -1.91 13.38
C PHE A 14 11.31 -1.34 12.75
N LYS A 15 11.20 -0.44 11.76
CA LYS A 15 12.34 0.09 10.97
C LYS A 15 13.17 -1.04 10.33
N ARG A 16 12.59 -2.22 10.07
CA ARG A 16 13.29 -3.26 9.33
C ARG A 16 13.21 -2.88 7.85
N THR A 17 14.38 -2.54 7.31
CA THR A 17 14.71 -2.24 5.92
C THR A 17 14.48 -3.42 4.97
N GLY A 18 13.40 -4.20 5.15
CA GLY A 18 13.15 -5.46 4.44
C GLY A 18 12.35 -5.31 3.15
N LEU A 19 11.43 -4.34 3.08
CA LEU A 19 10.75 -4.00 1.84
C LEU A 19 11.53 -2.88 1.13
N LYS A 20 12.63 -3.25 0.48
CA LYS A 20 13.32 -2.33 -0.44
C LYS A 20 12.28 -1.82 -1.44
N ARG A 21 12.11 -0.49 -1.48
CA ARG A 21 11.26 0.20 -2.46
C ARG A 21 11.72 -0.26 -3.84
N ARG A 22 10.94 -1.09 -4.51
CA ARG A 22 10.99 -1.06 -5.96
C ARG A 22 10.49 0.34 -6.30
N ASN A 23 11.28 1.14 -7.02
CA ASN A 23 10.84 2.44 -7.51
C ASN A 23 9.78 2.20 -8.60
N SER A 24 8.63 1.68 -8.19
CA SER A 24 7.45 1.48 -9.00
C SER A 24 6.61 2.74 -8.83
N TYR A 25 6.33 3.40 -9.94
CA TYR A 25 5.30 4.43 -9.98
C TYR A 25 4.28 4.05 -11.03
N PHE A 26 3.06 4.47 -10.76
CA PHE A 26 1.86 4.07 -11.45
C PHE A 26 1.14 5.31 -11.94
N ASN A 27 0.48 5.19 -13.08
CA ASN A 27 -0.32 6.29 -13.63
C ASN A 27 -1.69 6.36 -12.95
N THR A 28 -2.11 5.27 -12.31
CA THR A 28 -3.42 5.19 -11.66
C THR A 28 -3.30 4.79 -10.18
N PRO A 29 -4.18 5.30 -9.30
CA PRO A 29 -4.21 4.88 -7.90
C PRO A 29 -4.58 3.40 -7.78
N GLN A 30 -5.37 2.86 -8.71
CA GLN A 30 -5.78 1.45 -8.75
C GLN A 30 -4.57 0.51 -8.80
N GLU A 31 -3.63 0.77 -9.72
CA GLU A 31 -2.42 -0.03 -9.85
C GLU A 31 -1.56 0.05 -8.59
N ALA A 32 -1.45 1.24 -7.97
CA ALA A 32 -0.73 1.42 -6.72
C ALA A 32 -1.38 0.66 -5.55
N ILE A 33 -2.71 0.59 -5.47
CA ILE A 33 -3.41 -0.21 -4.45
C ILE A 33 -3.11 -1.70 -4.64
N VAL A 34 -3.19 -2.19 -5.88
CA VAL A 34 -2.91 -3.60 -6.20
C VAL A 34 -1.50 -3.98 -5.78
N GLU A 35 -0.53 -3.12 -6.09
CA GLU A 35 0.86 -3.35 -5.68
C GLU A 35 1.04 -3.30 -4.16
N ALA A 36 0.42 -2.34 -3.47
CA ALA A 36 0.46 -2.29 -2.01
C ALA A 36 -0.11 -3.57 -1.37
N LEU A 37 -1.19 -4.13 -1.93
CA LEU A 37 -1.75 -5.41 -1.51
C LEU A 37 -0.87 -6.60 -1.85
N ALA A 38 -0.02 -6.53 -2.89
CA ALA A 38 0.98 -7.56 -3.17
C ALA A 38 2.15 -7.48 -2.16
N LEU A 39 2.56 -6.26 -1.78
CA LEU A 39 3.55 -6.05 -0.72
C LEU A 39 3.05 -6.56 0.64
N LYS A 40 1.75 -6.49 0.90
CA LYS A 40 1.10 -7.10 2.07
C LYS A 40 1.42 -8.58 2.20
N GLU A 41 1.21 -9.36 1.14
CA GLU A 41 1.45 -10.81 1.17
C GLU A 41 2.93 -11.13 1.39
N LYS A 42 3.83 -10.34 0.82
CA LYS A 42 5.27 -10.46 1.09
C LYS A 42 5.57 -10.22 2.57
N MET A 43 4.93 -9.23 3.20
CA MET A 43 5.09 -9.01 4.65
C MET A 43 4.51 -10.16 5.45
N ASP A 44 3.33 -10.65 5.09
CA ASP A 44 2.72 -11.77 5.79
C ASP A 44 3.66 -12.97 5.78
N VAL A 45 4.28 -13.31 4.64
CA VAL A 45 5.31 -14.37 4.57
C VAL A 45 6.52 -14.07 5.45
N ILE A 46 7.07 -12.85 5.41
CA ILE A 46 8.27 -12.46 6.20
C ILE A 46 8.02 -12.60 7.70
N TYR A 47 6.80 -12.32 8.16
CA TYR A 47 6.40 -12.36 9.56
C TYR A 47 5.59 -13.62 9.89
N ASN A 48 5.79 -14.72 9.15
CA ASN A 48 5.18 -16.03 9.38
C ASN A 48 3.64 -16.00 9.54
N ASN A 49 2.98 -15.10 8.81
CA ASN A 49 1.54 -14.83 8.84
C ASN A 49 1.02 -14.41 10.23
N GLU A 50 1.89 -13.90 11.11
CA GLU A 50 1.49 -13.42 12.43
C GLU A 50 0.88 -12.00 12.39
N ILE A 51 0.91 -11.31 11.24
CA ILE A 51 0.33 -9.98 11.11
C ILE A 51 -1.20 -10.09 11.01
N GLN A 52 -1.89 -9.51 11.98
CA GLN A 52 -3.34 -9.35 11.94
C GLN A 52 -3.69 -8.00 11.34
N TRP A 53 -4.26 -8.02 10.14
CA TRP A 53 -4.69 -6.81 9.43
C TRP A 53 -6.07 -6.34 9.88
N ASP A 54 -6.19 -5.05 10.13
CA ASP A 54 -7.41 -4.37 10.57
C ASP A 54 -8.18 -3.82 9.36
N TYR A 55 -9.01 -4.68 8.73
CA TYR A 55 -9.85 -4.31 7.58
C TYR A 55 -11.03 -3.39 7.95
N GLN A 56 -11.36 -3.29 9.23
CA GLN A 56 -12.41 -2.39 9.74
C GLN A 56 -11.85 -1.00 10.08
N GLY A 57 -10.53 -0.89 10.16
CA GLY A 57 -9.81 0.35 10.43
C GLY A 57 -10.20 1.50 9.50
N LYS A 58 -10.07 2.71 10.05
CA LYS A 58 -10.23 3.94 9.27
C LYS A 58 -9.01 4.12 8.36
N ILE A 59 -9.29 4.55 7.13
CA ILE A 59 -8.25 5.07 6.23
C ILE A 59 -7.81 6.41 6.81
N THR A 60 -6.50 6.63 6.92
CA THR A 60 -5.91 7.83 7.54
C THR A 60 -4.83 8.42 6.64
N GLY A 61 -4.71 9.74 6.57
CA GLY A 61 -3.68 10.42 5.77
C GLY A 61 -4.22 11.64 5.04
N SER A 62 -3.39 12.22 4.18
CA SER A 62 -3.73 13.32 3.26
C SER A 62 -3.83 12.82 1.81
N PHE A 63 -4.31 13.64 0.88
CA PHE A 63 -4.40 13.29 -0.54
C PHE A 63 -3.05 12.86 -1.15
N ASP A 64 -1.94 13.44 -0.68
CA ASP A 64 -0.59 13.08 -1.12
C ASP A 64 -0.07 11.78 -0.49
N LYS A 65 -0.66 11.36 0.63
CA LYS A 65 -0.25 10.17 1.37
C LYS A 65 -1.41 9.56 2.13
N ILE A 66 -1.96 8.49 1.57
CA ILE A 66 -3.09 7.76 2.16
C ILE A 66 -2.58 6.44 2.75
N SER A 67 -2.80 6.22 4.05
CA SER A 67 -2.62 4.92 4.72
C SER A 67 -3.97 4.22 4.83
N PHE A 68 -4.14 3.11 4.15
CA PHE A 68 -5.47 2.51 3.99
C PHE A 68 -5.69 1.19 4.71
N LEU A 69 -4.62 0.51 5.12
CA LEU A 69 -4.70 -0.72 5.88
C LEU A 69 -3.58 -0.75 6.92
N LYS A 70 -3.92 -1.14 8.14
CA LYS A 70 -2.98 -1.29 9.25
C LYS A 70 -2.98 -2.74 9.71
N GLY A 71 -1.84 -3.23 10.16
CA GLY A 71 -1.70 -4.56 10.74
C GLY A 71 -0.89 -4.50 12.03
N TYR A 72 -1.08 -5.50 12.89
CA TYR A 72 -0.39 -5.60 14.17
C TYR A 72 0.17 -7.00 14.34
N LEU A 73 1.38 -7.10 14.89
CA LEU A 73 2.00 -8.41 15.12
C LEU A 73 1.19 -9.15 16.19
N ARG A 74 0.71 -10.35 15.87
CA ARG A 74 -0.15 -11.18 16.72
C ARG A 74 -1.42 -10.46 17.21
N GLY A 75 -1.85 -9.41 16.50
CA GLY A 75 -2.99 -8.58 16.91
C GLY A 75 -2.70 -7.58 18.04
N ASP A 76 -1.47 -7.52 18.56
CA ASP A 76 -1.14 -6.63 19.66
C ASP A 76 -1.04 -5.18 19.19
N ARG A 77 -2.06 -4.39 19.51
CA ARG A 77 -2.14 -2.95 19.19
C ARG A 77 -1.13 -2.08 19.93
N ARG A 78 -0.41 -2.62 20.92
CA ARG A 78 0.72 -1.95 21.57
C ARG A 78 1.99 -2.01 20.73
N THR A 79 2.07 -2.98 19.82
CA THR A 79 3.18 -3.08 18.87
C THR A 79 3.10 -1.99 17.81
N LYS A 80 4.24 -1.65 17.22
CA LYS A 80 4.24 -0.65 16.16
C LYS A 80 3.52 -1.21 14.92
N PRO A 81 2.56 -0.46 14.34
CA PRO A 81 1.73 -0.99 13.28
C PRO A 81 2.51 -1.20 11.99
N PHE A 82 2.14 -2.26 11.28
CA PHE A 82 2.35 -2.40 9.85
C PHE A 82 1.35 -1.52 9.11
N TYR A 83 1.74 -0.98 7.97
CA TYR A 83 0.84 -0.15 7.18
C TYR A 83 1.04 -0.34 5.68
N LEU A 84 -0.09 -0.27 4.96
CA LEU A 84 -0.12 -0.09 3.50
C LEU A 84 -0.48 1.36 3.20
N GLN A 85 0.29 1.95 2.30
CA GLN A 85 0.25 3.36 1.94
C GLN A 85 0.29 3.56 0.43
N ILE A 86 -0.35 4.62 -0.02
CA ILE A 86 -0.25 5.16 -1.38
C ILE A 86 0.26 6.58 -1.25
N LEU A 87 1.23 6.92 -2.09
CA LEU A 87 1.77 8.26 -2.21
C LEU A 87 1.36 8.81 -3.57
N SER A 88 0.83 10.04 -3.59
CA SER A 88 0.57 10.80 -4.81
C SER A 88 1.70 11.82 -4.96
N LEU A 89 2.33 11.87 -6.12
CA LEU A 89 3.48 12.73 -6.39
C LEU A 89 3.23 13.50 -7.69
N ASP A 90 3.53 14.79 -7.69
CA ASP A 90 3.53 15.60 -8.90
C ASP A 90 4.73 15.21 -9.77
N SER A 91 4.45 14.74 -10.99
CA SER A 91 5.48 14.31 -11.92
C SER A 91 6.08 15.52 -12.63
N ILE A 92 7.17 16.06 -12.06
CA ILE A 92 8.02 17.04 -12.76
C ILE A 92 9.20 16.32 -13.43
N GLU A 93 9.64 15.17 -12.89
CA GLU A 93 10.79 14.45 -13.43
C GLU A 93 10.62 12.94 -13.24
N LYS A 94 10.39 12.20 -14.33
CA LYS A 94 11.04 10.90 -14.63
C LYS A 94 10.39 10.23 -15.85
N SER A 95 10.97 10.52 -17.01
CA SER A 95 11.11 9.55 -18.08
C SER A 95 11.61 8.21 -17.50
N LYS A 96 10.98 7.09 -17.85
CA LYS A 96 11.22 5.70 -17.37
C LYS A 96 10.43 5.32 -16.11
N LEU A 97 9.11 5.30 -16.22
CA LEU A 97 8.29 4.51 -15.30
C LEU A 97 8.25 3.07 -15.79
N PRO A 98 8.84 2.08 -15.07
CA PRO A 98 8.59 0.69 -15.38
C PRO A 98 7.12 0.38 -15.08
N SER A 99 6.35 0.05 -16.12
CA SER A 99 5.01 -0.49 -15.98
C SER A 99 5.09 -1.77 -15.13
N SER A 100 4.52 -1.71 -13.93
CA SER A 100 4.42 -2.89 -13.08
C SER A 100 3.14 -3.64 -13.44
N SER A 101 3.29 -4.69 -14.25
CA SER A 101 2.27 -5.67 -14.63
C SER A 101 1.97 -6.65 -13.48
N ILE A 102 1.50 -6.14 -12.33
CA ILE A 102 1.19 -7.00 -11.19
C ILE A 102 -0.32 -7.26 -11.18
N SER A 103 -0.69 -8.40 -11.78
CA SER A 103 -2.02 -8.99 -11.65
C SER A 103 -2.07 -9.77 -10.34
N LYS A 104 -2.62 -9.15 -9.28
CA LYS A 104 -2.87 -9.81 -8.00
C LYS A 104 -4.28 -10.42 -8.01
N LYS A 105 -4.41 -11.68 -7.61
CA LYS A 105 -5.71 -12.28 -7.27
C LYS A 105 -6.18 -11.73 -5.92
N MET A 106 -7.10 -10.76 -5.94
CA MET A 106 -7.66 -10.17 -4.72
C MET A 106 -8.67 -11.10 -4.05
N ASN A 107 -8.54 -11.29 -2.74
CA ASN A 107 -9.56 -11.95 -1.92
C ASN A 107 -10.76 -11.00 -1.65
N SER A 108 -11.80 -11.49 -0.96
CA SER A 108 -13.01 -10.70 -0.68
C SER A 108 -12.73 -9.45 0.15
N GLU A 109 -11.83 -9.52 1.12
CA GLU A 109 -11.49 -8.40 2.01
C GLU A 109 -10.63 -7.35 1.31
N ASP A 110 -9.65 -7.80 0.52
CA ASP A 110 -8.81 -6.98 -0.34
C ASP A 110 -9.69 -6.19 -1.33
N LYS A 111 -10.73 -6.81 -1.92
CA LYS A 111 -11.70 -6.13 -2.81
C LYS A 111 -12.49 -5.04 -2.07
N LYS A 112 -12.93 -5.31 -0.83
CA LYS A 112 -13.66 -4.31 -0.03
C LYS A 112 -12.79 -3.08 0.24
N ILE A 113 -11.53 -3.30 0.64
CA ILE A 113 -10.58 -2.21 0.85
C ILE A 113 -10.29 -1.48 -0.44
N PHE A 114 -10.00 -2.19 -1.53
CA PHE A 114 -9.74 -1.61 -2.84
C PHE A 114 -10.85 -0.63 -3.25
N ASN A 115 -12.11 -1.06 -3.16
CA ASN A 115 -13.27 -0.21 -3.47
C ASN A 115 -13.40 1.00 -2.53
N LYS A 116 -13.09 0.83 -1.24
CA LYS A 116 -13.14 1.92 -0.26
C LYS A 116 -12.08 2.97 -0.52
N VAL A 117 -10.87 2.54 -0.90
CA VAL A 117 -9.72 3.42 -1.15
C VAL A 117 -9.88 4.17 -2.48
N ILE A 118 -10.34 3.49 -3.54
CA ILE A 118 -10.57 4.14 -4.85
C ILE A 118 -11.57 5.29 -4.76
N LYS A 119 -12.59 5.15 -3.91
CA LYS A 119 -13.57 6.23 -3.69
C LYS A 119 -12.95 7.51 -3.12
N LEU A 120 -11.75 7.46 -2.55
CA LEU A 120 -11.03 8.65 -2.04
C LEU A 120 -10.24 9.38 -3.13
N PHE A 121 -10.03 8.74 -4.28
CA PHE A 121 -9.34 9.31 -5.45
C PHE A 121 -10.31 9.69 -6.57
N ARG A 122 -11.62 9.58 -6.35
CA ARG A 122 -12.69 10.07 -7.23
C ARG A 122 -13.22 11.40 -6.70
#